data_AF-A0A832TBE7-F1
#
_entry.id   AF-A0A832TBE7-F1
#
_cell.length_a   1.000
_cell.length_b   1.000
_cell.length_c   1.000
_cell.angle_alpha   90.00
_cell.angle_beta   90.00
_cell.angle_gamma   90.00
#
_symmetry.space_group_name_H-M   'P 1'
#
loop_
_entity.id
_entity.type
_entity.pdbx_description
1 polymer ?
#
loop_
_entity_poly.entity_id
_entity_poly.type
_entity_poly.pdbx_seq_one_letter_code
_entity_poly.pdbx_strand_id
1 'polypeptide(L)' 'MVDAKYIGLIVLAVFSGSMLVYTWLSLYNRFDPSVVFYAALLVLSFSLMLVRTKTTQTN' A
#
# COMPACT_ATOMS: atom_id res chain seq x y z
N MET A 1 18.60 1.54 -9.25
CA MET A 1 18.58 2.29 -7.98
C MET A 1 17.13 2.63 -7.69
N VAL A 2 16.54 2.11 -6.61
CA VAL A 2 15.20 2.54 -6.19
C VAL A 2 15.37 3.96 -5.64
N ASP A 3 14.85 4.94 -6.36
CA ASP A 3 14.94 6.35 -5.98
C ASP A 3 14.19 6.60 -4.67
N ALA A 4 14.74 7.43 -3.78
CA ALA A 4 14.10 7.78 -2.51
C ALA A 4 12.67 8.33 -2.71
N LYS A 5 12.42 8.95 -3.86
CA LYS A 5 11.09 9.39 -4.29
C LYS A 5 10.10 8.22 -4.43
N TYR A 6 10.52 7.08 -4.97
CA TYR A 6 9.64 5.91 -5.08
C TYR A 6 9.35 5.29 -3.72
N ILE A 7 10.33 5.25 -2.82
CA ILE A 7 10.14 4.76 -1.44
C ILE A 7 9.10 5.65 -0.73
N GLY A 8 9.23 6.97 -0.85
CA GLY A 8 8.25 7.91 -0.29
C GLY A 8 6.83 7.70 -0.84
N LEU A 9 6.69 7.47 -2.15
CA LEU A 9 5.38 7.20 -2.78
C LEU A 9 4.79 5.85 -2.34
N ILE A 10 5.62 4.81 -2.17
CA ILE A 10 5.18 3.50 -1.66
C ILE A 10 4.67 3.64 -0.21
N VAL A 11 5.42 4.31 0.66
CA VAL A 11 5.03 4.54 2.05
C VAL A 11 3.72 5.35 2.12
N LEU A 12 3.60 6.41 1.31
CA LEU A 12 2.38 7.20 1.23
C LEU A 12 1.18 6.39 0.75
N ALA A 13 1.36 5.53 -0.26
CA ALA A 13 0.31 4.66 -0.76
C ALA A 13 -0.15 3.64 0.30
N VAL A 14 0.81 2.98 0.96
CA VAL A 14 0.53 2.01 2.04
C VAL A 14 -0.20 2.68 3.20
N PHE A 15 0.25 3.86 3.61
CA PHE A 15 -0.38 4.62 4.68
C PHE A 15 -1.81 5.04 4.32
N SER A 16 -2.02 5.57 3.11
CA SER A 16 -3.33 5.97 2.61
C SER A 16 -4.31 4.78 2.53
N GLY A 17 -3.87 3.65 2.00
CA GLY A 17 -4.69 2.44 1.93
C GLY A 17 -5.04 1.88 3.30
N SER A 18 -4.11 1.93 4.25
CA SER A 18 -4.35 1.48 5.63
C SER A 18 -5.37 2.38 6.35
N MET A 19 -5.27 3.71 6.18
CA MET A 19 -6.22 4.68 6.75
C MET A 19 -7.63 4.53 6.16
N LEU A 20 -7.74 4.22 4.87
CA LEU A 20 -9.04 3.98 4.23
C LEU A 20 -9.71 2.74 4.84
N VAL A 21 -8.97 1.63 4.97
CA VAL A 21 -9.50 0.38 5.57
C VAL A 21 -9.80 0.56 7.05
N TYR A 22 -8.97 1.30 7.79
CA TYR A 22 -9.24 1.71 9.17
C TYR A 22 -10.59 2.43 9.28
N THR A 23 -10.79 3.45 8.44
CA THR A 23 -12.04 4.24 8.42
C THR A 23 -13.23 3.37 8.05
N TRP A 24 -13.05 2.46 7.08
CA TRP A 24 -14.07 1.52 6.66
C TRP A 24 -14.49 0.59 7.80
N LEU A 25 -13.53 -0.06 8.46
CA LEU A 25 -13.81 -0.95 9.60
C LEU A 25 -14.43 -0.21 10.79
N SER A 26 -14.00 1.03 11.02
CA SER A 26 -14.57 1.91 12.03
C SER A 26 -16.04 2.23 11.73
N LEU A 27 -16.42 2.36 10.46
CA LEU A 27 -17.79 2.61 10.04
C LEU A 27 -18.72 1.43 10.36
N TYR A 28 -18.19 0.20 10.29
CA TYR A 28 -18.92 -1.03 10.61
C TYR A 28 -18.79 -1.47 12.08
N ASN A 29 -18.13 -0.67 12.92
CA ASN A 29 -17.81 -1.00 14.33
C ASN A 29 -17.17 -2.40 14.50
N ARG A 30 -16.49 -2.89 13.46
CA ARG A 30 -15.82 -4.19 13.43
C ARG A 30 -14.34 -3.94 13.25
N PHE A 31 -13.75 -3.35 14.28
CA PHE A 31 -12.35 -2.96 14.24
C PHE A 31 -11.45 -4.19 14.39
N ASP A 32 -11.12 -4.83 13.26
CA ASP A 32 -10.17 -5.94 13.20
C ASP A 32 -8.79 -5.47 12.71
N PRO A 33 -7.78 -5.36 13.60
CA PRO A 33 -6.46 -4.87 13.23
C PRO A 33 -5.72 -5.78 12.24
N SER A 34 -6.09 -7.06 12.15
CA SER A 34 -5.51 -7.98 11.18
C SER A 34 -5.87 -7.57 9.75
N VAL A 35 -7.11 -7.11 9.53
CA VAL A 35 -7.58 -6.67 8.21
C VAL A 35 -6.81 -5.43 7.74
N VAL A 36 -6.56 -4.48 8.63
CA VAL A 36 -5.76 -3.28 8.32
C VAL A 36 -4.32 -3.67 7.97
N PHE A 37 -3.73 -4.64 8.69
CA PHE A 37 -2.39 -5.15 8.40
C PHE A 37 -2.29 -5.86 7.04
N TYR A 38 -3.26 -6.72 6.71
CA TYR A 38 -3.32 -7.38 5.41
C TYR A 38 -3.52 -6.39 4.26
N ALA A 39 -4.34 -5.35 4.46
CA ALA A 39 -4.51 -4.28 3.48
C ALA A 39 -3.20 -3.51 3.24
N ALA A 40 -2.44 -3.21 4.29
CA ALA A 40 -1.13 -2.57 4.17
C ALA A 40 -0.15 -3.42 3.34
N LEU A 41 -0.07 -4.73 3.62
CA LEU A 41 0.75 -5.68 2.87
C LEU A 41 0.31 -5.81 1.40
N LEU A 42 -1.00 -5.78 1.15
CA LEU A 42 -1.56 -5.82 -0.21
C LEU A 42 -1.14 -4.57 -1.00
N VAL A 43 -1.31 -3.38 -0.42
CA VAL A 43 -0.95 -2.11 -1.07
C VAL A 43 0.56 -2.03 -1.29
N LEU A 44 1.35 -2.53 -0.35
CA LEU A 44 2.81 -2.63 -0.50
C LEU A 44 3.16 -3.56 -1.66
N SER A 45 2.54 -4.74 -1.73
CA SER A 45 2.75 -5.72 -2.81
C SER A 45 2.37 -5.14 -4.18
N PHE A 46 1.22 -4.45 -4.26
CA PHE A 46 0.78 -3.74 -5.46
C PHE A 46 1.76 -2.66 -5.89
N SER A 47 2.25 -1.86 -4.93
CA SER A 47 3.20 -0.79 -5.20
C SER A 47 4.55 -1.36 -5.68
N LEU A 48 5.01 -2.45 -5.08
CA LEU A 48 6.23 -3.16 -5.50
C LEU A 48 6.09 -3.75 -6.91
N MET A 49 4.93 -4.33 -7.20
CA MET A 49 4.60 -4.88 -8.51
C MET A 49 4.57 -3.78 -9.58
N LEU A 50 3.91 -2.64 -9.30
CA LEU A 50 3.89 -1.47 -10.19
C LEU A 50 5.28 -0.91 -10.48
N VAL A 51 6.15 -0.85 -9.46
CA VAL A 51 7.54 -0.42 -9.64
C VAL A 51 8.30 -1.41 -10.52
N ARG A 52 8.17 -2.72 -10.30
CA ARG A 52 8.78 -3.74 -11.17
C ARG A 52 8.29 -3.66 -12.61
N THR A 53 6.99 -3.51 -12.84
CA THR A 53 6.44 -3.43 -14.20
C THR A 53 6.96 -2.21 -14.96
N LYS A 54 7.12 -1.05 -14.29
CA LYS A 54 7.76 0.12 -14.91
C LYS A 54 9.21 -0.13 -15.33
N THR A 55 9.97 -0.93 -14.58
CA THR A 55 11.36 -1.27 -14.94
C THR A 55 11.47 -2.27 -16.09
N THR A 56 10.43 -3.07 -16.34
CA THR A 56 10.41 -4.07 -17.44
C THR A 56 10.04 -3.46 -18.79
N GLN A 57 9.25 -2.37 -18.84
CA GLN A 57 8.89 -1.72 -20.11
C GLN A 57 9.99 -0.82 -20.72
N THR A 58 11.14 -0.69 -20.06
CA THR A 58 12.30 0.07 -20.56
C THR A 58 13.42 -0.81 -21.11
N ASN A 59 13.12 -2.04 -21.54
CA ASN A 59 14.04 -2.89 -22.33
C ASN A 59 13.41 -3.26 -23.66
#